data_AF-A0A839P0R3-F1
#
_entry.id   AF-A0A839P0R3-F1
#
_cell.length_a   1.000
_cell.length_b   1.000
_cell.length_c   1.000
_cell.angle_alpha   90.00
_cell.angle_beta   90.00
_cell.angle_gamma   90.00
#
_symmetry.space_group_name_H-M   'P 1'
#
loop_
_entity.id
_entity.type
_entity.pdbx_description
1 polymer ?
#
loop_
_entity_poly.entity_id
_entity_poly.type
_entity_poly.pdbx_seq_one_letter_code
_entity_poly.pdbx_strand_id
1 'polypeptide(L)'
;MATTVRRLALPLALGTSLSVSGCTGFGYISQTYVSQVPQVVTIGCNEPYEIYDNRQRRRVLVVSNALREVTGCDVGGLGAGRPPAETRAARFRTAARTYLDETVREDCRITGETVFSDLQTEFAYACDAPVEPRGTVVPRLPGRRTQR
;
A
#
# COMPACT_ATOMS: atom_id res chain seq x y z
N MET A 1 59.20 -1.50 27.80
CA MET A 1 58.98 -0.73 26.55
C MET A 1 58.58 -1.70 25.44
N ALA A 2 57.74 -1.24 24.52
CA ALA A 2 57.18 -1.91 23.32
C ALA A 2 55.96 -2.83 23.53
N THR A 3 54.78 -2.20 23.51
CA THR A 3 53.46 -2.76 23.19
C THR A 3 53.37 -3.14 21.71
N THR A 4 52.88 -4.34 21.40
CA THR A 4 52.45 -4.68 20.03
C THR A 4 51.05 -5.29 20.06
N VAL A 5 50.06 -4.44 19.76
CA VAL A 5 48.65 -4.80 19.59
C VAL A 5 48.49 -5.50 18.24
N ARG A 6 48.09 -6.78 18.24
CA ARG A 6 47.78 -7.53 17.02
C ARG A 6 46.35 -7.19 16.59
N ARG A 7 46.23 -6.41 15.52
CA ARG A 7 44.97 -5.94 14.93
C ARG A 7 44.09 -7.12 14.51
N LEU A 8 42.88 -7.22 15.06
CA LEU A 8 41.79 -8.01 14.50
C LEU A 8 41.40 -7.39 13.16
N ALA A 9 41.54 -8.14 12.07
CA ALA A 9 40.94 -7.83 10.79
C ALA A 9 39.73 -8.74 10.61
N LEU A 10 38.55 -8.28 11.03
CA LEU A 10 37.27 -8.88 10.69
C LEU A 10 36.81 -8.23 9.38
N PRO A 11 36.68 -8.97 8.26
CA PRO A 11 36.15 -8.38 7.04
C PRO A 11 34.65 -8.13 7.20
N LEU A 12 34.28 -6.84 7.20
CA LEU A 12 32.96 -6.33 6.87
C LEU A 12 32.63 -6.65 5.41
N ALA A 13 31.51 -7.33 5.18
CA ALA A 13 30.70 -7.28 3.95
C ALA A 13 29.32 -7.87 4.30
N LEU A 14 28.39 -7.15 4.92
CA LEU A 14 27.53 -6.11 4.33
C LEU A 14 26.99 -6.49 2.94
N GLY A 15 25.82 -7.14 2.97
CA GLY A 15 24.68 -6.71 2.17
C GLY A 15 24.67 -7.07 0.69
N THR A 16 24.29 -8.31 0.37
CA THR A 16 23.65 -8.63 -0.91
C THR A 16 22.42 -9.49 -0.67
N SER A 17 21.33 -8.86 -0.25
CA SER A 17 19.99 -9.46 -0.24
C SER A 17 18.97 -8.49 -0.84
N LEU A 18 19.19 -8.07 -2.07
CA LEU A 18 18.23 -7.29 -2.85
C LEU A 18 18.06 -7.92 -4.23
N SER A 19 17.22 -8.95 -4.37
CA SER A 19 16.67 -9.37 -5.69
C SER A 19 15.69 -10.56 -5.69
N VAL A 20 15.08 -10.98 -4.56
CA VAL A 20 14.08 -12.09 -4.57
C VAL A 20 12.64 -11.64 -4.34
N SER A 21 12.36 -10.33 -4.23
CA SER A 21 11.03 -9.81 -3.91
C SER A 21 10.01 -9.85 -5.07
N GLY A 22 10.46 -10.00 -6.33
CA GLY A 22 9.56 -9.96 -7.49
C GLY A 22 8.61 -11.17 -7.59
N CYS A 23 9.15 -12.39 -7.58
CA CYS A 23 8.32 -13.60 -7.69
C CYS A 23 7.61 -13.95 -6.38
N THR A 24 8.24 -13.66 -5.23
CA THR A 24 7.66 -13.92 -3.91
C THR A 24 6.53 -12.95 -3.58
N GLY A 25 6.67 -11.67 -3.96
CA GLY A 25 5.63 -10.65 -3.81
C GLY A 25 4.37 -10.97 -4.59
N PHE A 26 4.51 -11.35 -5.87
CA PHE A 26 3.35 -11.76 -6.69
C PHE A 26 2.62 -12.98 -6.10
N GLY A 27 3.36 -14.02 -5.70
CA GLY A 27 2.78 -15.21 -5.07
C GLY A 27 2.02 -14.87 -3.79
N TYR A 28 2.61 -14.04 -2.92
CA TYR A 28 1.97 -13.57 -1.69
C TYR A 28 0.70 -12.75 -1.98
N ILE A 29 0.76 -11.79 -2.91
CA ILE A 29 -0.38 -10.92 -3.26
C ILE A 29 -1.53 -11.77 -3.80
N SER A 30 -1.23 -12.66 -4.76
CA SER A 30 -2.22 -13.55 -5.34
C SER A 30 -2.89 -14.40 -4.25
N GLN A 31 -2.10 -15.09 -3.42
CA GLN A 31 -2.65 -15.93 -2.36
C GLN A 31 -3.46 -15.15 -1.32
N THR A 32 -3.09 -13.89 -1.04
CA THR A 32 -3.69 -13.09 0.04
C THR A 32 -4.92 -12.30 -0.41
N TYR A 33 -4.96 -11.87 -1.68
CA TYR A 33 -5.94 -10.88 -2.16
C TYR A 33 -6.79 -11.35 -3.35
N VAL A 34 -6.50 -12.48 -4.00
CA VAL A 34 -7.27 -12.93 -5.20
C VAL A 34 -8.77 -13.12 -4.95
N SER A 35 -9.15 -13.46 -3.72
CA SER A 35 -10.56 -13.65 -3.33
C SER A 35 -11.24 -12.36 -2.85
N GLN A 36 -10.52 -11.25 -2.76
CA GLN A 36 -11.06 -9.97 -2.30
C GLN A 36 -11.63 -9.20 -3.48
N VAL A 37 -12.83 -8.64 -3.28
CA VAL A 37 -13.43 -7.74 -4.27
C VAL A 37 -12.79 -6.36 -4.11
N PRO A 38 -12.14 -5.80 -5.16
CA PRO A 38 -11.52 -4.50 -5.06
C PRO A 38 -12.57 -3.40 -4.84
N GLN A 39 -12.21 -2.40 -4.03
CA GLN A 39 -12.96 -1.16 -3.87
C GLN A 39 -12.14 0.00 -4.44
N VAL A 40 -12.81 0.97 -5.05
CA VAL A 40 -12.11 2.12 -5.63
C VAL A 40 -12.26 3.30 -4.70
N VAL A 41 -11.13 3.77 -4.15
CA VAL A 41 -11.02 5.05 -3.46
C VAL A 41 -10.54 6.08 -4.44
N THR A 42 -11.04 7.30 -4.32
CA THR A 42 -10.57 8.44 -5.10
C THR A 42 -9.94 9.44 -4.15
N ILE A 43 -8.67 9.78 -4.35
CA ILE A 43 -7.97 10.81 -3.56
C ILE A 43 -7.44 11.93 -4.45
N GLY A 44 -7.17 13.09 -3.84
CA GLY A 44 -6.58 14.23 -4.53
C GLY A 44 -7.39 14.66 -5.76
N CYS A 45 -6.74 14.81 -6.92
CA CYS A 45 -7.33 15.24 -8.19
C CYS A 45 -8.19 14.19 -8.89
N ASN A 46 -9.14 13.56 -8.20
CA ASN A 46 -9.94 12.47 -8.74
C ASN A 46 -9.13 11.24 -9.19
N GLU A 47 -7.98 10.99 -8.57
CA GLU A 47 -7.11 9.87 -8.93
C GLU A 47 -7.64 8.57 -8.29
N PRO A 48 -8.01 7.55 -9.09
CA PRO A 48 -8.59 6.32 -8.57
C PRO A 48 -7.51 5.32 -8.14
N TYR A 49 -7.67 4.76 -6.94
CA TYR A 49 -6.86 3.69 -6.38
C TYR A 49 -7.72 2.47 -6.10
N GLU A 50 -7.25 1.30 -6.51
CA GLU A 50 -7.89 0.03 -6.17
C GLU A 50 -7.39 -0.46 -4.82
N ILE A 51 -8.33 -0.79 -3.95
CA ILE A 51 -8.08 -1.23 -2.58
C ILE A 51 -8.60 -2.65 -2.42
N TYR A 52 -7.70 -3.57 -2.08
CA TYR A 52 -8.03 -4.94 -1.71
C TYR A 52 -7.84 -5.07 -0.20
N ASP A 53 -8.94 -5.28 0.53
CA ASP A 53 -8.95 -5.32 1.99
C ASP A 53 -9.04 -6.76 2.49
N ASN A 54 -7.98 -7.23 3.15
CA ASN A 54 -7.98 -8.49 3.88
C ASN A 54 -8.14 -8.22 5.38
N ARG A 55 -9.39 -8.06 5.81
CA ARG A 55 -9.78 -7.75 7.20
C ARG A 55 -9.31 -8.78 8.21
N GLN A 56 -9.36 -10.04 7.83
CA GLN A 56 -8.93 -11.16 8.68
C GLN A 56 -7.45 -11.04 9.04
N ARG A 57 -6.64 -10.45 8.15
CA ARG A 57 -5.22 -10.18 8.38
C ARG A 57 -4.91 -8.74 8.78
N ARG A 58 -5.92 -7.87 8.87
CA ARG A 58 -5.81 -6.41 9.03
C ARG A 58 -4.79 -5.78 8.08
N ARG A 59 -4.92 -6.10 6.80
CA ARG A 59 -4.05 -5.56 5.74
C ARG A 59 -4.88 -5.06 4.58
N VAL A 60 -4.47 -3.92 4.03
CA VAL A 60 -5.02 -3.38 2.78
C VAL A 60 -3.90 -3.30 1.75
N LEU A 61 -4.15 -3.85 0.56
CA LEU A 61 -3.29 -3.64 -0.60
C LEU A 61 -3.86 -2.49 -1.41
N VAL A 62 -3.03 -1.48 -1.63
CA VAL A 62 -3.33 -0.34 -2.50
C VAL A 62 -2.63 -0.57 -3.83
N VAL A 63 -3.39 -0.50 -4.91
CA VAL A 63 -2.92 -0.68 -6.28
C VAL A 63 -3.24 0.59 -7.07
N SER A 64 -2.22 1.20 -7.67
CA SER A 64 -2.42 2.19 -8.72
C SER A 64 -2.50 1.47 -10.07
N ASN A 65 -3.55 1.75 -10.83
CA ASN A 65 -3.57 1.40 -12.25
C ASN A 65 -2.96 2.55 -13.05
N ALA A 66 -1.67 2.43 -13.40
CA ALA A 66 -0.91 3.44 -14.14
C ALA A 66 -1.60 3.90 -15.45
N LEU A 67 -2.41 3.04 -16.08
CA LEU A 67 -3.19 3.38 -17.29
C LEU A 67 -4.38 4.32 -17.01
N ARG A 68 -4.87 4.40 -15.76
CA ARG A 68 -5.97 5.30 -15.34
C ARG A 68 -5.47 6.55 -14.61
N GLU A 69 -4.21 6.55 -14.16
CA GLU A 69 -3.51 7.74 -13.63
C GLU A 69 -3.53 8.90 -14.65
N VAL A 70 -3.54 8.59 -15.96
CA VAL A 70 -3.58 9.56 -17.08
C VAL A 70 -4.85 10.45 -17.11
N THR A 71 -5.92 10.08 -16.40
CA THR A 71 -7.17 10.89 -16.35
C THR A 71 -7.29 11.76 -15.09
N GLY A 72 -6.42 11.57 -14.09
CA GLY A 72 -6.40 12.35 -12.85
C GLY A 72 -5.23 13.32 -12.85
N CYS A 73 -5.50 14.62 -12.85
CA CYS A 73 -4.51 15.71 -12.91
C CYS A 73 -3.55 15.74 -14.14
N ASP A 74 -3.64 14.80 -15.09
CA ASP A 74 -2.78 14.73 -16.29
C ASP A 74 -3.42 15.26 -17.59
N VAL A 75 -4.50 16.05 -17.53
CA VAL A 75 -4.95 16.87 -18.68
C VAL A 75 -3.98 18.04 -18.86
N GLY A 76 -2.72 17.75 -19.19
CA GLY A 76 -1.68 18.76 -19.37
C GLY A 76 -0.30 18.39 -18.83
N GLY A 77 0.14 17.14 -18.99
CA GLY A 77 1.54 16.78 -18.80
C GLY A 77 1.90 16.36 -17.38
N LEU A 78 2.80 15.38 -17.31
CA LEU A 78 3.39 14.79 -16.10
C LEU A 78 3.70 15.88 -15.05
N GLY A 79 2.77 16.12 -14.11
CA GLY A 79 2.98 16.97 -12.95
C GLY A 79 2.36 18.38 -12.95
N ALA A 80 1.56 18.79 -13.93
CA ALA A 80 0.89 20.09 -13.90
C ALA A 80 -0.35 20.07 -12.97
N GLY A 81 -0.13 20.26 -11.67
CA GLY A 81 -1.17 20.26 -10.62
C GLY A 81 -0.83 19.41 -9.40
N ARG A 82 0.26 18.64 -9.49
CA ARG A 82 0.78 17.82 -8.40
C ARG A 82 1.63 18.69 -7.46
N PRO A 83 1.39 18.71 -6.15
CA PRO A 83 2.32 19.30 -5.21
C PRO A 83 3.69 18.61 -5.39
N PRO A 84 4.77 19.35 -5.69
CA PRO A 84 6.06 18.76 -6.05
C PRO A 84 6.70 17.94 -4.92
N ALA A 85 6.19 18.06 -3.69
CA ALA A 85 6.70 17.38 -2.51
C ALA A 85 5.98 16.06 -2.17
N GLU A 86 4.81 15.76 -2.76
CA GLU A 86 4.05 14.57 -2.36
C GLU A 86 4.59 13.31 -3.06
N THR A 87 5.27 12.48 -2.28
CA THR A 87 5.81 11.20 -2.76
C THR A 87 4.68 10.22 -3.08
N ARG A 88 4.94 9.26 -4.00
CA ARG A 88 3.96 8.21 -4.30
C ARG A 88 3.58 7.40 -3.05
N ALA A 89 4.55 7.11 -2.17
CA ALA A 89 4.29 6.43 -0.90
C ALA A 89 3.34 7.22 0.01
N ALA A 90 3.43 8.57 0.02
CA ALA A 90 2.46 9.40 0.73
C ALA A 90 1.06 9.27 0.13
N ARG A 91 0.92 9.28 -1.20
CA ARG A 91 -0.39 9.08 -1.87
C ARG A 91 -1.02 7.74 -1.56
N PHE A 92 -0.24 6.65 -1.63
CA PHE A 92 -0.74 5.31 -1.32
C PHE A 92 -1.19 5.19 0.15
N ARG A 93 -0.45 5.82 1.07
CA ARG A 93 -0.83 5.91 2.48
C ARG A 93 -2.12 6.73 2.66
N THR A 94 -2.26 7.85 1.94
CA THR A 94 -3.50 8.65 1.93
C THR A 94 -4.67 7.82 1.42
N ALA A 95 -4.53 7.10 0.31
CA ALA A 95 -5.59 6.24 -0.23
C ALA A 95 -6.00 5.14 0.76
N ALA A 96 -5.04 4.48 1.41
CA ALA A 96 -5.31 3.49 2.46
C ALA A 96 -6.05 4.13 3.65
N ARG A 97 -5.66 5.34 4.06
CA ARG A 97 -6.31 6.03 5.17
C ARG A 97 -7.74 6.46 4.83
N THR A 98 -7.93 7.10 3.68
CA THR A 98 -9.25 7.48 3.16
C THR A 98 -10.17 6.28 3.05
N TYR A 99 -9.66 5.13 2.58
CA TYR A 99 -10.43 3.89 2.56
C TYR A 99 -10.96 3.49 3.95
N LEU A 100 -10.08 3.51 4.97
CA LEU A 100 -10.47 3.16 6.33
C LEU A 100 -11.51 4.15 6.87
N ASP A 101 -11.29 5.45 6.68
CA ASP A 101 -12.24 6.48 7.10
C ASP A 101 -13.62 6.31 6.46
N GLU A 102 -13.68 6.13 5.15
CA GLU A 102 -14.94 5.99 4.40
C GLU A 102 -15.66 4.65 4.64
N THR A 103 -14.99 3.68 5.25
CA THR A 103 -15.56 2.37 5.59
C THR A 103 -15.82 2.19 7.08
N VAL A 104 -16.02 3.31 7.80
CA VAL A 104 -16.38 3.37 9.24
C VAL A 104 -15.29 2.72 10.12
N ARG A 105 -14.04 3.01 9.76
CA ARG A 105 -12.81 2.52 10.41
C ARG A 105 -11.86 3.68 10.69
N GLU A 106 -12.42 4.83 11.01
CA GLU A 106 -11.68 6.05 11.34
C GLU A 106 -10.81 5.90 12.60
N ASP A 107 -11.13 4.96 13.49
CA ASP A 107 -10.31 4.61 14.65
C ASP A 107 -9.05 3.79 14.27
N CYS A 108 -9.06 3.10 13.12
CA CYS A 108 -7.99 2.21 12.70
C CYS A 108 -6.73 2.96 12.25
N ARG A 109 -5.56 2.61 12.79
CA ARG A 109 -4.27 3.24 12.45
C ARG A 109 -3.43 2.33 11.57
N ILE A 110 -2.73 2.92 10.60
CA ILE A 110 -1.71 2.22 9.83
C ILE A 110 -0.49 1.95 10.75
N THR A 111 -0.06 0.70 10.83
CA THR A 111 1.03 0.23 11.71
C THR A 111 2.23 -0.31 10.96
N GLY A 112 2.10 -0.54 9.64
CA GLY A 112 3.20 -1.03 8.82
C GLY A 112 2.95 -0.78 7.34
N GLU A 113 4.04 -0.80 6.56
CA GLU A 113 4.05 -0.59 5.11
C GLU A 113 4.99 -1.61 4.47
N THR A 114 4.52 -2.27 3.42
CA THR A 114 5.31 -3.18 2.58
C THR A 114 5.18 -2.73 1.12
N VAL A 115 6.25 -2.18 0.56
CA VAL A 115 6.29 -1.80 -0.86
C VAL A 115 6.65 -3.02 -1.69
N PHE A 116 5.74 -3.45 -2.56
CA PHE A 116 6.00 -4.56 -3.49
C PHE A 116 6.53 -4.06 -4.83
N SER A 117 6.00 -2.94 -5.30
CA SER A 117 6.44 -2.27 -6.53
C SER A 117 5.99 -0.81 -6.52
N ASP A 118 6.38 -0.07 -7.56
CA ASP A 118 5.91 1.30 -7.79
C ASP A 118 4.39 1.40 -7.96
N LEU A 119 3.68 0.30 -8.21
CA LEU A 119 2.23 0.29 -8.40
C LEU A 119 1.47 -0.35 -7.25
N GLN A 120 2.16 -0.97 -6.30
CA GLN A 120 1.54 -1.84 -5.30
C GLN A 120 2.24 -1.69 -3.95
N THR A 121 1.48 -1.23 -2.95
CA THR A 121 1.94 -1.14 -1.56
C THR A 121 0.86 -1.69 -0.63
N GLU A 122 1.27 -2.55 0.29
CA GLU A 122 0.40 -3.05 1.35
C GLU A 122 0.62 -2.26 2.63
N PHE A 123 -0.48 -1.96 3.32
CA PHE A 123 -0.47 -1.37 4.65
C PHE A 123 -1.09 -2.33 5.65
N ALA A 124 -0.37 -2.57 6.75
CA ALA A 124 -0.95 -3.21 7.93
C ALA A 124 -1.66 -2.14 8.77
N TYR A 125 -2.80 -2.49 9.36
CA TYR A 125 -3.55 -1.60 10.24
C TYR A 125 -3.95 -2.26 11.55
N ALA A 126 -4.27 -1.45 12.56
CA ALA A 126 -4.82 -1.88 13.83
C ALA A 126 -6.00 -1.01 14.21
N CYS A 127 -7.10 -1.64 14.61
CA CYS A 127 -8.29 -0.99 15.14
C CYS A 127 -8.46 -1.38 16.61
N ASP A 128 -9.14 -0.54 17.38
CA ASP A 128 -9.46 -0.83 18.78
C ASP A 128 -10.52 -1.94 18.88
N ALA A 129 -11.44 -1.97 17.90
CA ALA A 129 -12.40 -3.07 17.75
C ALA A 129 -11.70 -4.39 17.39
N PRO A 130 -12.19 -5.56 17.86
CA PRO A 130 -11.74 -6.88 17.40
C PRO A 130 -11.94 -7.10 15.90
N VAL A 131 -11.24 -8.08 15.33
CA VAL A 131 -11.46 -8.50 13.93
C VAL A 131 -12.88 -9.03 13.77
N GLU A 132 -13.58 -8.58 12.73
CA GLU A 132 -14.96 -8.98 12.47
C GLU A 132 -15.05 -10.49 12.15
N PRO A 133 -16.11 -11.18 12.62
CA PRO A 133 -16.39 -12.55 12.21
C PRO A 133 -16.51 -12.68 10.69
N ARG A 134 -16.22 -13.87 10.17
CA ARG A 134 -16.44 -14.17 8.75
C ARG A 134 -17.92 -14.03 8.42
N GLY A 135 -18.22 -13.34 7.32
CA GLY A 135 -19.59 -13.15 6.85
C GLY A 135 -20.29 -11.88 7.36
N THR A 136 -19.63 -11.07 8.22
CA THR A 136 -20.14 -9.75 8.59
C THR A 136 -20.37 -8.90 7.32
N VAL A 137 -21.58 -8.34 7.20
CA VAL A 137 -21.89 -7.37 6.15
C VAL A 137 -21.26 -6.05 6.56
N VAL A 138 -20.37 -5.52 5.72
CA VAL A 138 -19.65 -4.29 6.04
C VAL A 138 -19.87 -3.23 4.98
N PRO A 139 -19.88 -1.94 5.39
CA PRO A 139 -19.99 -0.84 4.44
C PRO A 139 -18.91 -0.96 3.38
N ARG A 140 -19.35 -0.97 2.13
CA ARG A 140 -18.49 -0.81 0.97
C ARG A 140 -18.65 0.61 0.48
N LEU A 141 -17.58 1.15 -0.10
CA LEU A 141 -17.69 2.38 -0.85
C LEU A 141 -18.81 2.23 -1.88
N PRO A 142 -19.59 3.29 -2.14
CA PRO A 142 -20.55 3.27 -3.22
C PRO A 142 -19.77 2.98 -4.49
N GLY A 143 -19.79 1.70 -4.90
CA GLY A 143 -19.14 1.29 -6.12
C GLY A 143 -19.70 2.19 -7.20
N ARG A 144 -18.83 2.83 -8.00
CA ARG A 144 -19.30 3.46 -9.24
C ARG A 144 -20.07 2.34 -9.93
N ARG A 145 -21.40 2.45 -9.96
CA ARG A 145 -22.25 1.55 -10.72
C ARG A 145 -21.61 1.56 -12.10
N THR A 146 -21.12 0.41 -12.55
CA THR A 146 -20.74 0.21 -13.92
C THR A 146 -21.93 0.69 -14.74
N GLN A 147 -21.80 1.87 -15.35
CA GLN A 147 -22.68 2.20 -16.45
C GLN A 147 -22.38 1.13 -17.50
N ARG A 148 -23.43 0.39 -17.84
CA ARG A 148 -23.44 -0.75 -18.75
C ARG A 148 -22.65 -0.48 -20.02
#